data_AF-A0A1I2HLG7-F1
#
_entry.id   AF-A0A1I2HLG7-F1
#
_cell.length_a   1.000
_cell.length_b   1.000
_cell.length_c   1.000
_cell.angle_alpha   90.00
_cell.angle_beta   90.00
_cell.angle_gamma   90.00
#
_symmetry.space_group_name_H-M   'P 1'
#
loop_
_entity.id
_entity.type
_entity.pdbx_description
1 polymer ?
#
loop_
_entity_poly.entity_id
_entity_poly.type
_entity_poly.pdbx_seq_one_letter_code
_entity_poly.pdbx_strand_id
1 'polypeptide(L)' 'MTISKEVLDELLSGVENADDLLGDQGLMKELKVRLMERMLGAELTEHLGYEPDTQPTNQQSNRRNGTSRKTLKGN' A
#
# COMPACT_ATOMS: atom_id res chain seq x y z
N MET A 1 15.25 -5.27 9.31
CA MET A 1 14.77 -3.88 9.13
C MET A 1 14.17 -3.43 10.45
N THR A 2 14.50 -2.23 10.91
CA THR A 2 14.01 -1.66 12.17
C THR A 2 13.24 -0.39 11.85
N ILE A 3 11.99 -0.31 12.30
CA ILE A 3 11.22 0.94 12.28
C ILE A 3 11.88 1.87 13.29
N SER A 4 12.18 3.11 12.90
CA SER A 4 12.78 4.08 13.81
C SER A 4 11.75 4.58 14.82
N LYS A 5 12.21 5.09 15.97
CA LYS A 5 11.30 5.59 17.00
C LYS A 5 10.48 6.77 16.49
N GLU A 6 11.10 7.63 15.70
CA GLU A 6 10.48 8.82 15.13
C GLU A 6 9.32 8.45 14.20
N VAL A 7 9.50 7.43 13.36
CA VAL A 7 8.43 6.93 12.48
C VAL A 7 7.33 6.25 13.28
N LEU A 8 7.69 5.56 14.37
CA LEU A 8 6.69 4.94 15.25
C LEU A 8 5.85 6.00 15.96
N ASP A 9 6.48 7.05 16.48
CA ASP A 9 5.80 8.17 17.14
C ASP A 9 4.90 8.95 16.16
N GLU A 10 5.35 9.11 14.90
CA GLU A 10 4.53 9.69 13.83
C GLU A 10 3.30 8.83 13.51
N LEU A 11 3.49 7.51 13.35
CA LEU A 11 2.39 6.58 13.07
C LEU A 11 1.37 6.54 14.21
N LEU A 12 1.82 6.63 15.45
CA LEU A 12 0.97 6.62 16.65
C LEU A 12 0.39 8.00 16.98
N SER A 13 0.74 9.05 16.22
CA SER A 13 0.20 10.39 16.42
C SER A 13 -1.31 10.40 16.25
N GLY A 14 -2.05 10.81 17.28
CA GLY A 14 -3.51 10.87 17.27
C GLY A 14 -4.21 9.54 17.61
N VAL A 15 -3.47 8.49 17.99
CA VAL A 15 -4.04 7.27 18.58
C VAL A 15 -4.29 7.54 20.07
N GLU A 16 -5.55 7.63 20.49
CA GLU A 16 -5.91 7.94 21.88
C GLU A 16 -6.32 6.69 22.65
N ASN A 17 -6.86 5.68 21.96
CA ASN A 17 -7.37 4.46 22.58
C ASN A 17 -7.06 3.20 21.74
N ALA A 18 -7.43 2.03 22.27
CA ALA A 18 -7.19 0.75 21.61
C ALA A 18 -7.96 0.57 20.30
N ASP A 19 -9.14 1.18 20.17
CA ASP A 19 -9.97 1.09 18.96
C ASP A 19 -9.38 1.92 17.81
N ASP A 20 -8.74 3.05 18.09
CA ASP A 20 -8.02 3.85 17.09
C ASP A 20 -6.86 3.06 16.46
N LEU A 21 -6.25 2.15 17.23
CA LEU A 21 -5.16 1.31 16.75
C LEU A 21 -5.64 0.02 16.08
N LEU A 22 -6.56 -0.70 16.73
CA LEU A 22 -6.94 -2.09 16.41
C LEU A 22 -8.38 -2.25 15.90
N GLY A 23 -9.19 -1.20 15.96
CA GLY A 23 -10.57 -1.23 15.54
C GLY A 23 -10.76 -1.42 14.04
N ASP A 24 -12.03 -1.51 13.62
CA ASP A 24 -12.38 -1.77 12.23
C ASP A 24 -12.01 -0.68 11.24
N GLN A 25 -11.72 0.53 11.73
CA GLN A 25 -11.15 1.65 10.97
C GLN A 25 -9.81 2.09 11.59
N GLY A 26 -9.19 1.22 12.39
CA GLY A 26 -7.97 1.54 13.11
C GLY A 26 -6.72 1.53 12.23
N LEU A 27 -5.67 2.17 12.74
CA LEU A 27 -4.38 2.37 12.08
C LEU A 27 -3.80 1.06 11.52
N MET A 28 -3.86 -0.05 12.27
CA MET A 28 -3.26 -1.31 11.83
C MET A 28 -3.91 -1.87 10.56
N LYS A 29 -5.21 -1.65 10.39
CA LYS A 29 -5.93 -2.11 9.19
C LYS A 29 -5.59 -1.24 7.99
N GLU A 30 -5.54 0.09 8.17
CA GLU A 30 -5.11 1.00 7.11
C GLU A 30 -3.66 0.73 6.69
N LEU A 31 -2.75 0.57 7.65
CA LEU A 31 -1.35 0.28 7.39
C LEU A 31 -1.19 -1.01 6.59
N LYS A 32 -1.90 -2.08 6.97
CA LYS A 32 -1.89 -3.34 6.22
C LYS A 32 -2.34 -3.14 4.77
N VAL A 33 -3.41 -2.39 4.53
CA VAL A 33 -3.91 -2.09 3.17
C VAL A 33 -2.85 -1.34 2.36
N ARG A 34 -2.29 -0.24 2.91
CA ARG A 34 -1.29 0.58 2.20
C ARG A 34 -0.02 -0.20 1.88
N LEU A 35 0.44 -1.06 2.78
CA LEU A 35 1.59 -1.94 2.52
C LEU A 35 1.30 -2.94 1.40
N MET A 36 0.11 -3.55 1.38
CA MET A 36 -0.28 -4.45 0.29
C MET A 36 -0.39 -3.72 -1.05
N GLU A 37 -1.01 -2.54 -1.09
CA GLU A 37 -1.10 -1.73 -2.31
C GLU A 37 0.28 -1.38 -2.87
N ARG A 38 1.23 -1.01 -1.99
CA ARG A 38 2.60 -0.71 -2.39
C ARG A 38 3.33 -1.95 -2.93
N MET A 39 3.13 -3.10 -2.32
CA MET A 39 3.72 -4.38 -2.78
C MET A 39 3.15 -4.76 -4.16
N LEU A 40 1.83 -4.72 -4.33
CA LEU A 40 1.17 -5.00 -5.61
C LEU A 40 1.59 -4.03 -6.71
N GLY A 41 1.80 -2.75 -6.36
CA GLY A 41 2.33 -1.75 -7.28
C GLY A 41 3.73 -2.10 -7.77
N ALA A 42 4.61 -2.53 -6.86
CA ALA A 42 5.96 -2.97 -7.21
C ALA A 42 5.95 -4.23 -8.09
N GLU A 43 5.09 -5.21 -7.78
CA GLU A 43 4.91 -6.41 -8.62
C GLU A 43 4.42 -6.05 -10.02
N LEU A 44 3.51 -5.07 -10.14
CA LEU A 44 3.03 -4.59 -11.43
C LEU A 44 4.13 -3.86 -12.22
N THR A 45 4.96 -3.06 -11.55
CA THR A 45 6.14 -2.45 -12.17
C THR A 45 7.11 -3.50 -12.68
N GLU A 46 7.42 -4.53 -11.89
CA GLU A 46 8.28 -5.63 -12.31
C GLU A 46 7.71 -6.38 -13.51
N HIS A 47 6.41 -6.71 -13.46
CA HIS A 47 5.74 -7.44 -14.55
C HIS A 47 5.70 -6.64 -15.86
N LEU A 48 5.47 -5.33 -15.78
CA LEU A 48 5.39 -4.47 -16.96
C LEU A 48 6.76 -3.92 -17.40
N GLY A 49 7.76 -3.89 -16.53
CA GLY A 49 9.08 -3.33 -16.84
C GLY A 49 9.11 -1.80 -16.96
N TYR A 50 8.09 -1.10 -16.47
CA TYR A 50 8.07 0.38 -16.40
C TYR A 50 7.24 0.91 -15.24
N GLU A 51 7.61 2.09 -14.76
CA GLU A 51 6.98 2.74 -13.60
C GLU A 51 5.64 3.41 -13.96
N PRO A 52 4.75 3.66 -12.98
CA PRO A 52 3.57 4.51 -13.18
C PRO A 52 3.95 5.86 -13.81
N ASP A 53 3.06 6.39 -14.66
CA ASP A 53 3.21 7.70 -15.32
C ASP A 53 4.47 7.87 -16.19
N THR A 54 5.17 6.78 -16.51
CA THR A 54 6.28 6.77 -17.47
C THR A 54 5.82 6.25 -18.84
N GLN A 55 6.52 6.68 -19.89
CA GLN A 55 6.20 6.25 -21.24
C GLN A 55 6.75 4.82 -21.47
N PRO A 56 5.87 3.83 -21.69
CA PRO A 56 6.33 2.48 -21.96
C PRO A 56 6.91 2.36 -23.37
N THR A 57 7.69 1.32 -23.63
CA THR A 57 8.26 1.09 -24.96
C THR A 57 7.17 0.85 -26.01
N ASN A 58 7.45 1.22 -27.26
CA ASN A 58 6.53 1.03 -28.40
C ASN A 58 6.26 -0.45 -28.72
N GLN A 59 7.10 -1.36 -28.23
CA GLN A 59 7.00 -2.80 -28.47
C GLN A 59 6.12 -3.54 -27.44
N GLN A 60 5.74 -2.88 -26.33
CA GLN A 60 4.88 -3.49 -25.32
C GLN A 60 3.40 -3.45 -25.71
N SER A 61 2.77 -4.62 -25.69
CA SER A 61 1.32 -4.79 -25.88
C SER A 61 0.49 -4.46 -24.64
N ASN A 62 1.04 -4.66 -23.44
CA ASN A 62 0.33 -4.42 -22.18
C ASN A 62 0.54 -2.99 -21.66
N ARG A 63 -0.53 -2.41 -21.12
CA ARG A 63 -0.58 -1.06 -20.54
C ARG A 63 -1.24 -1.08 -19.17
N ARG A 64 -0.80 -0.18 -18.27
CA ARG A 64 -1.52 0.09 -17.02
C ARG A 64 -2.91 0.63 -17.36
N ASN A 65 -3.93 0.14 -16.66
CA ASN A 65 -5.34 0.46 -16.94
C ASN A 65 -6.11 0.78 -15.65
N GLY A 66 -5.58 1.72 -14.88
CA GLY A 66 -6.19 2.15 -13.61
C GLY A 66 -6.09 1.12 -12.50
N THR A 67 -7.00 1.24 -11.52
CA THR A 67 -7.07 0.40 -10.32
C THR A 67 -8.49 -0.14 -10.13
N SER A 68 -8.62 -1.25 -9.40
CA SER A 68 -9.91 -1.84 -9.05
C SER A 68 -9.98 -2.13 -7.56
N ARG A 69 -11.14 -1.88 -6.95
CA ARG A 69 -11.36 -2.13 -5.51
C ARG A 69 -11.56 -3.61 -5.26
N LYS A 70 -10.88 -4.14 -4.23
CA LYS A 70 -11.08 -5.50 -3.75
C LYS A 70 -11.20 -5.50 -2.23
N THR A 71 -12.29 -6.07 -1.71
CA THR A 71 -12.44 -6.29 -0.27
C THR A 71 -11.77 -7.61 0.10
N LEU A 72 -10.80 -7.55 1.02
CA LEU A 72 -10.11 -8.73 1.54
C LEU A 72 -10.70 -9.09 2.91
N LYS A 73 -10.84 -10.39 3.16
CA LYS A 73 -11.15 -10.90 4.50
C LYS A 73 -9.84 -11.09 5.26
N GLY A 74 -9.73 -10.50 6.45
CA GLY A 74 -8.69 -10.86 7.41
C GLY A 74 -9.10 -12.16 8.08
N ASN A 75 -8.18 -13.12 8.17
CA ASN A 75 -8.31 -14.26 9.07
C ASN A 75 -7.94 -13.85 10.49
#